data_AF-A0A4W5L624-F1
#
_entry.id   AF-A0A4W5L624-F1
#
_cell.length_a   1.000
_cell.length_b   1.000
_cell.length_c   1.000
_cell.angle_alpha   90.00
_cell.angle_beta   90.00
_cell.angle_gamma   90.00
#
_symmetry.space_group_name_H-M   'P 1'
#
loop_
_entity.id
_entity.type
_entity.pdbx_description
1 polymer ?
#
loop_
_entity_poly.entity_id
_entity_poly.type
_entity_poly.pdbx_seq_one_letter_code
_entity_poly.pdbx_strand_id
1 'polypeptide(L)'
;MQEMFEKRMVSLKKLAAKQTRPVQPVAPRPEAFIKSPLSSPAKIVLEKSCSEGDSVNGVSCRTVEGQLQSNRSTSLSEDENLAILRKHVMNELLETERGYVEELHCVLQGYASEMDNPAMASLMPAPLQNKKDVLFGNMPEIYHFHKR
;
A
#
# COMPACT_ATOMS: atom_id res chain seq x y z
N MET A 1 -57.37 11.88 3.53
CA MET A 1 -56.27 10.89 3.69
C MET A 1 -55.45 10.72 2.42
N GLN A 2 -56.12 10.57 1.26
CA GLN A 2 -55.49 10.47 -0.07
C GLN A 2 -54.51 11.62 -0.39
N GLU A 3 -54.91 12.86 -0.10
CA GLU A 3 -54.10 14.06 -0.37
C GLU A 3 -52.77 14.09 0.42
N MET A 4 -52.75 13.51 1.63
CA MET A 4 -51.51 13.41 2.42
C MET A 4 -50.53 12.39 1.81
N PHE A 5 -51.06 11.34 1.18
CA PHE A 5 -50.27 10.34 0.47
C PHE A 5 -49.68 10.92 -0.81
N GLU A 6 -50.46 11.66 -1.59
CA GLU A 6 -49.97 12.34 -2.79
C GLU A 6 -48.91 13.39 -2.47
N LYS A 7 -49.12 14.20 -1.42
CA LYS A 7 -48.12 15.15 -0.93
C LYS A 7 -46.81 14.46 -0.52
N ARG A 8 -46.89 13.33 0.18
CA ARG A 8 -45.69 12.53 0.54
C ARG A 8 -45.00 11.94 -0.68
N MET A 9 -45.74 11.39 -1.64
CA MET A 9 -45.23 10.84 -2.89
C MET A 9 -44.46 11.88 -3.72
N VAL A 10 -45.01 13.08 -3.86
CA VAL A 10 -44.36 14.19 -4.60
C VAL A 10 -43.10 14.66 -3.88
N SER A 11 -43.14 14.77 -2.55
CA SER A 11 -41.99 15.17 -1.75
C SER A 11 -40.84 14.16 -1.84
N LEU A 12 -41.13 12.86 -1.80
CA LEU A 12 -40.09 11.83 -1.97
C LEU A 12 -39.46 11.88 -3.36
N LYS A 13 -40.27 12.04 -4.42
CA LYS A 13 -39.76 12.17 -5.79
C LYS A 13 -38.82 13.38 -5.95
N LYS A 14 -39.11 14.48 -5.25
CA LYS A 14 -38.28 15.70 -5.28
C LYS A 14 -36.95 15.54 -4.52
N LEU A 15 -36.92 14.74 -3.45
CA LEU A 15 -35.69 14.43 -2.70
C LEU A 15 -34.80 13.40 -3.41
N ALA A 16 -35.40 12.46 -4.14
CA ALA A 16 -34.68 11.46 -4.92
C ALA A 16 -34.06 12.01 -6.22
N ALA A 17 -34.50 13.19 -6.68
CA ALA A 17 -33.88 13.89 -7.78
C ALA A 17 -32.49 14.37 -7.33
N LYS A 18 -31.46 13.59 -7.68
CA LYS A 18 -30.05 13.93 -7.44
C LYS A 18 -29.77 15.29 -8.06
N GLN A 19 -29.66 16.32 -7.24
CA GLN A 19 -29.18 17.62 -7.67
C GLN A 19 -27.72 17.44 -8.08
N THR A 20 -27.46 17.35 -9.39
CA THR A 20 -26.11 17.50 -9.92
C THR A 20 -25.67 18.91 -9.57
N ARG A 21 -24.81 19.04 -8.54
CA ARG A 21 -24.14 20.31 -8.28
C ARG A 21 -23.39 20.69 -9.56
N PRO A 22 -23.39 21.96 -9.99
CA PRO A 22 -22.55 22.38 -11.09
C PRO A 22 -21.10 22.05 -10.74
N VAL A 23 -20.51 21.09 -11.44
CA VAL A 23 -19.09 20.81 -11.32
C VAL A 23 -18.40 22.02 -11.95
N GLN A 24 -17.76 22.83 -11.12
CA GLN A 24 -16.89 23.89 -11.64
C GLN A 24 -15.87 23.23 -12.56
N PRO A 25 -15.65 23.75 -13.78
CA PRO A 25 -14.62 23.22 -14.66
C PRO A 25 -13.26 23.41 -13.98
N VAL A 26 -12.73 22.32 -13.44
CA VAL A 26 -11.35 22.26 -12.97
C VAL A 26 -10.50 22.08 -14.21
N ALA A 27 -9.63 23.06 -14.49
CA ALA A 27 -8.68 22.92 -15.59
C ALA A 27 -7.86 21.64 -15.40
N PRO A 28 -7.69 20.81 -16.45
CA PRO A 28 -6.80 19.66 -16.38
C PRO A 28 -5.42 20.13 -15.93
N ARG A 29 -4.94 19.59 -14.82
CA ARG A 29 -3.56 19.82 -14.38
C ARG A 29 -2.66 19.29 -15.50
N PRO A 30 -1.72 20.09 -16.05
CA PRO A 30 -0.84 19.61 -17.11
C PRO A 30 -0.12 18.35 -16.63
N GLU A 31 -0.24 17.29 -17.42
CA GLU A 31 0.37 16.00 -17.17
C GLU A 31 1.88 16.21 -16.99
N ALA A 32 2.40 15.89 -15.80
CA ALA A 32 3.83 15.79 -15.61
C ALA A 32 4.29 14.57 -16.41
N PHE A 33 4.97 14.83 -17.53
CA PHE A 33 5.71 13.84 -18.29
C PHE A 33 6.78 13.21 -17.39
N ILE A 34 6.46 12.10 -16.75
CA ILE A 34 7.46 11.25 -16.12
C ILE A 34 8.14 10.48 -17.26
N LYS A 35 9.17 11.11 -17.85
CA LYS A 35 10.19 10.37 -18.60
C LYS A 35 10.88 9.44 -17.59
N SER A 36 10.63 8.15 -17.74
CA SER A 36 11.41 7.09 -17.10
C SER A 36 12.90 7.29 -17.42
N PRO A 37 13.81 7.33 -16.43
CA PRO A 37 15.23 7.24 -16.72
C PRO A 37 15.56 5.81 -17.17
N LEU A 38 16.24 5.77 -18.30
CA LEU A 38 16.72 4.60 -19.00
C LEU A 38 17.70 3.79 -18.14
N SER A 39 17.53 2.47 -18.26
CA SER A 39 18.54 1.40 -18.22
C SER A 39 20.02 1.83 -18.19
N SER A 40 20.73 1.42 -17.13
CA SER A 40 21.89 0.49 -17.13
C SER A 40 22.80 0.76 -15.92
N PRO A 41 23.45 -0.28 -15.35
CA PRO A 41 24.88 -0.39 -15.62
C PRO A 41 25.40 -1.83 -15.85
N ALA A 42 26.30 -1.90 -16.83
CA ALA A 42 27.55 -2.65 -16.87
C ALA A 42 27.69 -3.97 -16.10
N LYS A 43 28.02 -5.00 -16.89
CA LYS A 43 28.69 -6.24 -16.49
C LYS A 43 29.92 -5.96 -15.62
N ILE A 44 29.97 -6.51 -14.42
CA ILE A 44 31.22 -6.85 -13.73
C ILE A 44 31.19 -8.35 -13.46
N VAL A 45 32.17 -9.02 -14.04
CA VAL A 45 32.51 -10.43 -13.88
C VAL A 45 33.02 -10.65 -12.46
N LEU A 46 32.43 -11.60 -11.73
CA LEU A 46 33.15 -12.33 -10.68
C LEU A 46 32.58 -13.74 -10.56
N GLU A 47 33.40 -14.71 -10.94
CA GLU A 47 33.14 -16.14 -10.82
C GLU A 47 33.18 -16.60 -9.36
N LYS A 48 32.23 -17.43 -8.94
CA LYS A 48 32.49 -18.47 -7.92
C LYS A 48 31.48 -19.61 -8.01
N SER A 49 32.03 -20.81 -8.14
CA SER A 49 31.41 -22.11 -8.35
C SER A 49 30.83 -22.74 -7.07
N CYS A 50 29.83 -23.63 -7.25
CA CYS A 50 29.65 -24.97 -6.64
C CYS A 50 28.20 -25.32 -6.16
N SER A 51 27.57 -26.19 -6.96
CA SER A 51 26.96 -27.50 -6.64
C SER A 51 25.81 -27.72 -5.60
N GLU A 52 24.74 -28.34 -6.14
CA GLU A 52 23.84 -29.40 -5.60
C GLU A 52 22.44 -29.08 -4.99
N GLY A 53 21.41 -29.64 -5.66
CA GLY A 53 20.12 -30.18 -5.15
C GLY A 53 18.99 -29.18 -4.86
N ASP A 54 17.70 -29.42 -5.09
CA ASP A 54 16.88 -30.36 -5.87
C ASP A 54 15.45 -29.75 -5.95
N SER A 55 14.79 -29.93 -7.10
CA SER A 55 13.34 -29.93 -7.39
C SER A 55 12.39 -28.81 -6.89
N VAL A 56 11.67 -28.15 -7.83
CA VAL A 56 10.25 -28.41 -8.19
C VAL A 56 9.65 -27.20 -8.96
N ASN A 57 9.12 -27.51 -10.15
CA ASN A 57 8.06 -26.85 -10.94
C ASN A 57 8.03 -25.32 -11.19
N GLY A 58 7.99 -24.99 -12.48
CA GLY A 58 6.77 -24.38 -13.02
C GLY A 58 6.92 -23.14 -13.90
N VAL A 59 6.49 -23.30 -15.16
CA VAL A 59 5.88 -22.27 -16.03
C VAL A 59 6.83 -21.48 -16.94
N SER A 60 6.90 -21.91 -18.20
CA SER A 60 6.90 -20.99 -19.35
C SER A 60 6.38 -21.69 -20.60
N CYS A 61 5.21 -21.26 -21.08
CA CYS A 61 4.98 -21.10 -22.53
C CYS A 61 3.66 -20.37 -22.84
N ARG A 62 3.83 -19.22 -23.49
CA ARG A 62 3.12 -18.73 -24.69
C ARG A 62 1.59 -18.57 -24.64
N THR A 63 1.21 -17.29 -24.74
CA THR A 63 0.04 -16.78 -25.46
C THR A 63 -0.05 -17.42 -26.85
N VAL A 64 -1.16 -18.09 -27.20
CA VAL A 64 -2.22 -17.61 -28.11
C VAL A 64 -3.36 -18.63 -28.20
N GLU A 65 -4.57 -18.08 -28.10
CA GLU A 65 -5.83 -18.47 -28.76
C GLU A 65 -6.36 -19.91 -28.66
N GLY A 66 -7.53 -20.02 -28.00
CA GLY A 66 -8.46 -21.11 -28.22
C GLY A 66 -9.14 -21.56 -26.94
N GLN A 67 -10.47 -21.54 -26.98
CA GLN A 67 -11.41 -22.32 -26.17
C GLN A 67 -12.14 -21.57 -25.06
N LEU A 68 -13.40 -21.28 -25.40
CA LEU A 68 -14.53 -20.98 -24.53
C LEU A 68 -14.44 -21.67 -23.17
N GLN A 69 -13.91 -20.96 -22.17
CA GLN A 69 -14.42 -21.10 -20.82
C GLN A 69 -15.29 -19.88 -20.59
N SER A 70 -16.58 -20.13 -20.74
CA SER A 70 -17.64 -19.26 -20.23
C SER A 70 -17.25 -18.87 -18.81
N ASN A 71 -16.73 -17.65 -18.69
CA ASN A 71 -16.67 -16.93 -17.43
C ASN A 71 -18.08 -17.05 -16.86
N ARG A 72 -18.27 -17.95 -15.89
CA ARG A 72 -19.34 -17.82 -14.95
C ARG A 72 -19.07 -16.48 -14.28
N SER A 73 -19.63 -15.42 -14.84
CA SER A 73 -20.03 -14.26 -14.10
C SER A 73 -20.99 -14.78 -13.04
N THR A 74 -20.40 -15.29 -11.96
CA THR A 74 -21.06 -15.40 -10.68
C THR A 74 -21.53 -13.98 -10.42
N SER A 75 -22.82 -13.75 -10.67
CA SER A 75 -23.56 -12.65 -10.08
C SER A 75 -23.48 -12.88 -8.58
N LEU A 76 -22.31 -12.58 -8.01
CA LEU A 76 -22.08 -12.66 -6.58
C LEU A 76 -23.09 -11.71 -5.98
N SER A 77 -23.80 -12.23 -4.98
CA SER A 77 -24.74 -11.42 -4.21
C SER A 77 -24.00 -10.17 -3.70
N GLU A 78 -24.71 -9.06 -3.53
CA GLU A 78 -24.13 -7.83 -2.99
C GLU A 78 -23.39 -8.09 -1.66
N ASP A 79 -23.89 -9.07 -0.89
CA ASP A 79 -23.28 -9.57 0.35
C ASP A 79 -21.89 -10.22 0.14
N GLU A 80 -21.71 -11.02 -0.90
CA GLU A 80 -20.43 -11.65 -1.24
C GLU A 80 -19.39 -10.61 -1.69
N ASN A 81 -19.80 -9.59 -2.47
CA ASN A 81 -18.92 -8.49 -2.87
C ASN A 81 -18.46 -7.67 -1.66
N LEU A 82 -19.34 -7.44 -0.69
CA LEU A 82 -18.99 -6.76 0.55
C LEU A 82 -18.05 -7.59 1.43
N ALA A 83 -18.21 -8.93 1.46
CA ALA A 83 -17.28 -9.82 2.14
C ALA A 83 -15.87 -9.79 1.51
N ILE A 84 -15.79 -9.74 0.17
CA ILE A 84 -14.51 -9.60 -0.56
C ILE A 84 -13.84 -8.28 -0.21
N LEU A 85 -14.59 -7.17 -0.23
CA LEU A 85 -14.04 -5.86 0.11
C LEU A 85 -13.53 -5.81 1.55
N ARG A 86 -14.29 -6.35 2.51
CA ARG A 86 -13.85 -6.45 3.92
C ARG A 86 -12.57 -7.26 4.04
N LYS A 87 -12.47 -8.40 3.34
CA LYS A 87 -11.26 -9.21 3.32
C LYS A 87 -10.07 -8.44 2.77
N HIS A 88 -10.26 -7.68 1.69
CA HIS A 88 -9.20 -6.87 1.09
C HIS A 88 -8.70 -5.80 2.06
N VAL A 89 -9.60 -5.04 2.67
CA VAL A 89 -9.25 -4.01 3.66
C VAL A 89 -8.52 -4.62 4.86
N MET A 90 -8.98 -5.76 5.38
CA MET A 90 -8.31 -6.43 6.50
C MET A 90 -6.92 -6.94 6.12
N ASN A 91 -6.74 -7.44 4.91
CA ASN A 91 -5.44 -7.89 4.42
C ASN A 91 -4.47 -6.73 4.27
N GLU A 92 -4.91 -5.63 3.65
CA GLU A 92 -4.10 -4.42 3.47
C GLU A 92 -3.69 -3.84 4.83
N LEU A 93 -4.63 -3.76 5.79
CA LEU A 93 -4.33 -3.31 7.15
C LEU A 93 -3.22 -4.16 7.79
N LEU A 94 -3.33 -5.48 7.70
CA LEU A 94 -2.32 -6.38 8.28
C LEU A 94 -0.98 -6.32 7.55
N GLU A 95 -0.99 -6.13 6.23
CA GLU A 95 0.23 -6.05 5.41
C GLU A 95 0.97 -4.73 5.66
N THR A 96 0.24 -3.62 5.64
CA THR A 96 0.80 -2.30 5.92
C THR A 96 1.26 -2.19 7.38
N GLU A 97 0.56 -2.82 8.32
CA GLU A 97 1.01 -2.90 9.73
C GLU A 97 2.33 -3.65 9.86
N ARG A 98 2.52 -4.79 9.16
CA ARG A 98 3.80 -5.51 9.15
C ARG A 98 4.92 -4.63 8.59
N GLY A 99 4.68 -3.98 7.45
CA GLY A 99 5.65 -3.07 6.85
C GLY A 99 6.01 -1.91 7.79
N TYR A 100 5.01 -1.33 8.45
CA TYR A 100 5.21 -0.27 9.44
C TYR A 100 6.11 -0.72 10.60
N VAL A 101 5.84 -1.88 11.19
CA VAL A 101 6.65 -2.44 12.30
C VAL A 101 8.09 -2.75 11.84
N GLU A 102 8.26 -3.29 10.64
CA GLU A 102 9.59 -3.56 10.06
C GLU A 102 10.38 -2.27 9.82
N GLU A 103 9.75 -1.24 9.27
CA GLU A 103 10.37 0.07 9.05
C GLU A 103 10.78 0.72 10.37
N LEU A 104 9.92 0.70 11.39
CA LEU A 104 10.27 1.19 12.73
C LEU A 104 11.51 0.47 13.28
N HIS A 105 11.55 -0.86 13.17
CA HIS A 105 12.70 -1.64 13.62
C HIS A 105 13.99 -1.25 12.88
N CYS A 106 13.92 -1.12 11.55
CA CYS A 106 15.04 -0.71 10.72
C CYS A 106 15.58 0.67 11.11
N VAL A 107 14.72 1.63 11.43
CA VAL A 107 15.16 2.96 11.89
C VAL A 107 15.80 2.88 13.28
N LEU A 108 15.19 2.14 14.21
CA LEU A 108 15.73 1.98 15.57
C LEU A 108 17.10 1.30 15.56
N GLN A 109 17.26 0.25 14.76
CA GLN A 109 18.51 -0.52 14.68
C GLN A 109 19.56 0.13 13.76
N GLY A 110 19.13 0.73 12.65
CA GLY A 110 20.03 1.32 11.66
C GLY A 110 20.52 2.72 12.02
N TYR A 111 19.80 3.44 12.88
CA TYR A 111 20.13 4.81 13.26
C TYR A 111 20.15 5.00 14.77
N ALA A 112 19.06 4.65 15.47
CA ALA A 112 18.96 4.99 16.89
C ALA A 112 20.00 4.27 17.75
N SER A 113 20.27 2.98 17.52
CA SER A 113 21.37 2.27 18.20
C SER A 113 22.75 2.70 17.72
N GLU A 114 22.89 3.06 16.45
CA GLU A 114 24.18 3.52 15.90
C GLU A 114 24.63 4.85 16.50
N MET A 115 23.72 5.69 17.01
CA MET A 115 24.08 6.89 17.77
C MET A 115 24.81 6.57 19.09
N ASP A 116 24.60 5.38 19.66
CA ASP A 116 25.29 4.90 20.87
C ASP A 116 26.53 4.05 20.53
N ASN A 117 26.75 3.74 19.25
CA ASN A 117 27.86 2.92 18.81
C ASN A 117 29.18 3.72 18.87
N PRO A 118 30.17 3.32 19.70
CA PRO A 118 31.43 4.04 19.82
C PRO A 118 32.21 4.11 18.50
N ALA A 119 32.02 3.14 17.60
CA ALA A 119 32.64 3.16 16.27
C ALA A 119 32.10 4.29 15.38
N MET A 120 30.86 4.74 15.61
CA MET A 120 30.20 5.81 14.84
C MET A 120 30.29 7.17 15.52
N ALA A 121 30.78 7.23 16.77
CA ALA A 121 30.83 8.45 17.58
C ALA A 121 31.62 9.60 16.92
N SER A 122 32.63 9.29 16.10
CA SER A 122 33.41 10.31 15.38
C SER A 122 32.67 10.92 14.19
N LEU A 123 31.65 10.24 13.67
CA LEU A 123 30.81 10.73 12.56
C LEU A 123 29.59 11.51 13.07
N MET A 124 29.30 11.45 14.36
CA MET A 124 28.16 12.11 14.99
C MET A 124 28.40 13.63 15.14
N PRO A 125 27.54 14.48 14.53
CA PRO A 125 27.62 15.91 14.73
C PRO A 125 27.37 16.31 16.18
N ALA A 126 28.16 17.23 16.72
CA ALA A 126 28.02 17.72 18.10
C ALA A 126 26.59 18.16 18.47
N PRO A 127 25.79 18.82 17.60
CA PRO A 127 24.41 19.20 17.93
C PRO A 127 23.45 18.05 18.18
N LEU A 128 23.74 16.84 17.69
CA LEU A 128 22.92 15.64 17.83
C LEU A 128 23.37 14.74 19.00
N GLN A 129 24.54 15.02 19.57
CA GLN A 129 25.06 14.26 20.69
C GLN A 129 24.12 14.39 21.90
N ASN A 130 23.78 13.27 22.53
CA ASN A 130 22.83 13.18 23.64
C ASN A 130 21.40 13.71 23.32
N LYS A 131 21.00 13.77 22.05
CA LYS A 131 19.63 14.17 21.64
C LYS A 131 18.87 13.04 20.94
N LYS A 132 19.24 11.79 21.22
CA LYS A 132 18.62 10.59 20.66
C LYS A 132 17.13 10.53 21.03
N ASP A 133 16.82 10.76 22.30
CA ASP A 133 15.47 10.82 22.85
C ASP A 133 14.60 11.92 22.22
N VAL A 134 15.17 13.08 21.90
CA VAL A 134 14.46 14.16 21.20
C VAL A 134 14.21 13.81 19.73
N LEU A 135 15.19 13.20 19.06
CA LEU A 135 15.10 12.88 17.62
C LEU A 135 14.12 11.75 17.35
N PHE A 136 14.16 10.69 18.16
CA PHE A 136 13.31 9.51 17.98
C PHE A 136 12.06 9.53 18.86
N GLY A 137 11.97 10.43 19.84
CA GLY A 137 10.81 10.52 20.74
C GLY A 137 10.50 9.19 21.42
N ASN A 138 9.21 8.85 21.47
CA ASN A 138 8.71 7.58 22.00
C ASN A 138 8.57 6.48 20.92
N MET A 139 9.35 6.55 19.84
CA MET A 139 9.28 5.58 18.75
C MET A 139 9.60 4.13 19.19
N PRO A 140 10.52 3.86 20.13
CA PRO A 140 10.69 2.51 20.70
C PRO A 140 9.42 1.98 21.38
N GLU A 141 8.69 2.80 22.14
CA GLU A 141 7.44 2.40 22.78
C GLU A 141 6.35 2.10 21.75
N ILE A 142 6.24 2.92 20.71
CA ILE A 142 5.31 2.70 19.59
C ILE A 142 5.65 1.37 18.89
N TYR A 143 6.92 1.14 18.55
CA TYR A 143 7.37 -0.13 17.96
C TYR A 143 6.98 -1.34 18.83
N HIS A 144 7.25 -1.28 20.14
CA HIS A 144 6.93 -2.37 21.06
C HIS A 144 5.42 -2.58 21.23
N PHE A 145 4.62 -1.53 21.12
CA PHE A 145 3.16 -1.63 21.14
C PHE A 145 2.63 -2.35 19.89
N HIS A 146 3.11 -1.96 18.71
CA HIS A 146 2.65 -2.50 17.43
C HIS A 146 3.19 -3.92 17.12
N LYS A 147 4.36 -4.28 17.64
CA LYS A 147 4.95 -5.62 17.47
C LYS A 147 4.20 -6.74 18.20
N ARG A 148 3.42 -6.41 19.23
CA ARG A 148 2.80 -7.39 20.15
C ARG A 148 1.62 -8.10 19.51
#